data_AF-A0A4R1WX35-F1
#
_entry.id   AF-A0A4R1WX35-F1
#
_cell.length_a   1.000
_cell.length_b   1.000
_cell.length_c   1.000
_cell.angle_alpha   90.00
_cell.angle_beta   90.00
_cell.angle_gamma   90.00
#
_symmetry.space_group_name_H-M   'P 1'
#
loop_
_entity.id
_entity.type
_entity.pdbx_description
1 polymer ?
#
loop_
_entity_poly.entity_id
_entity_poly.type
_entity_poly.pdbx_seq_one_letter_code
_entity_poly.pdbx_strand_id
1 'polypeptide(L)'
;MLELTELLTALDGDPRLLLDLKGIHPLLAGRLAAALREALPNGTVTVCTQHWWMLEAFRELPQVRLVLSAGSRRGLHRLRRRLRTFPAYGACVHRRLLTPEIVTELRHGAEFVFTWPVDTEDALRHATHLAVDGVIGKNLPLLGTAD
;
A
#
# COMPACT_ATOMS: atom_id res chain seq x y z
N MET A 1 9.51 -20.10 -5.69
CA MET A 1 9.00 -19.22 -4.61
C MET A 1 10.22 -18.50 -4.08
N LEU A 2 10.25 -17.18 -4.22
CA LEU A 2 11.40 -16.40 -3.74
C LEU A 2 11.20 -16.16 -2.24
N GLU A 3 12.23 -16.42 -1.45
CA GLU A 3 12.18 -16.09 -0.02
C GLU A 3 12.36 -14.59 0.17
N LEU A 4 11.75 -14.01 1.22
CA LEU A 4 11.78 -12.55 1.44
C LEU A 4 13.20 -11.99 1.44
N THR A 5 14.15 -12.67 2.08
CA THR A 5 15.55 -12.22 2.16
C THR A 5 16.21 -12.14 0.78
N GLU A 6 15.91 -13.09 -0.10
CA GLU A 6 16.42 -13.11 -1.48
C GLU A 6 15.84 -11.92 -2.27
N LEU A 7 14.55 -11.62 -2.08
CA LEU A 7 13.90 -10.46 -2.68
C LEU A 7 14.57 -9.15 -2.24
N LEU A 8 14.75 -8.98 -0.93
CA LEU A 8 15.31 -7.75 -0.37
C LEU A 8 16.76 -7.55 -0.82
N THR A 9 17.54 -8.63 -0.89
CA THR A 9 18.91 -8.59 -1.42
C THR A 9 18.92 -8.19 -2.89
N ALA A 10 18.03 -8.76 -3.71
CA ALA A 10 17.97 -8.48 -5.14
C ALA A 10 17.50 -7.04 -5.47
N LEU A 11 16.75 -6.43 -4.56
CA LEU A 11 16.29 -5.04 -4.73
C LEU A 11 17.37 -4.00 -4.39
N ASP A 12 18.43 -4.39 -3.68
CA ASP A 12 19.56 -3.52 -3.32
C ASP A 12 19.14 -2.12 -2.80
N GLY A 13 18.11 -2.10 -1.93
CA GLY A 13 17.60 -0.86 -1.35
C GLY A 13 16.64 -0.04 -2.22
N ASP A 14 16.20 -0.55 -3.37
CA ASP A 14 15.19 0.12 -4.22
C ASP A 14 13.90 0.43 -3.42
N PRO A 15 13.53 1.71 -3.28
CA PRO A 15 12.41 2.12 -2.44
C PRO A 15 11.03 1.82 -3.05
N ARG A 16 10.97 1.30 -4.28
CA ARG A 16 9.72 1.05 -5.02
C ARG A 16 9.00 -0.23 -4.58
N LEU A 17 9.60 -1.06 -3.72
CA LEU A 17 8.94 -2.25 -3.22
C LEU A 17 7.76 -1.91 -2.30
N LEU A 18 6.60 -2.47 -2.64
CA LEU A 18 5.41 -2.47 -1.80
C LEU A 18 5.05 -3.91 -1.39
N LEU A 19 5.02 -4.16 -0.09
CA LEU A 19 4.66 -5.46 0.51
C LEU A 19 3.23 -5.42 1.06
N ASP A 20 2.36 -6.29 0.54
CA ASP A 20 0.97 -6.45 0.99
C ASP A 20 0.85 -7.66 1.93
N LEU A 21 0.66 -7.42 3.23
CA LEU A 21 0.53 -8.50 4.20
C LEU A 21 -0.83 -9.17 4.05
N LYS A 22 -0.78 -10.48 3.77
CA LYS A 22 -1.94 -11.36 3.66
C LYS A 22 -2.09 -12.28 4.86
N GLY A 23 -3.35 -12.54 5.22
CA GLY A 23 -3.70 -13.37 6.36
C GLY A 23 -3.73 -12.62 7.69
N ILE A 24 -3.95 -13.36 8.78
CA ILE A 24 -4.14 -12.82 10.14
C ILE A 24 -3.19 -13.44 11.17
N HIS A 25 -2.14 -14.13 10.72
CA HIS A 25 -1.23 -14.82 11.65
C HIS A 25 -0.51 -13.82 12.56
N PRO A 26 -0.57 -13.99 13.91
CA PRO A 26 -0.10 -12.97 14.86
C PRO A 26 1.39 -12.65 14.74
N LEU A 27 2.21 -13.63 14.34
CA LEU A 27 3.66 -13.45 14.18
C LEU A 27 4.09 -12.86 12.83
N LEU A 28 3.19 -12.74 11.84
CA LEU A 28 3.57 -12.36 10.48
C LEU A 28 4.23 -10.97 10.45
N ALA A 29 3.56 -9.97 11.03
CA ALA A 29 4.04 -8.60 11.02
C ALA A 29 5.34 -8.44 11.81
N GLY A 30 5.45 -9.07 12.98
CA GLY A 30 6.64 -9.02 13.82
C GLY A 30 7.86 -9.66 13.15
N ARG A 31 7.67 -10.82 12.49
CA ARG A 31 8.75 -11.48 11.74
C ARG A 31 9.22 -10.65 10.55
N LEU A 32 8.28 -10.06 9.81
CA LEU A 32 8.63 -9.15 8.71
C LEU A 32 9.37 -7.91 9.23
N ALA A 33 8.91 -7.28 10.31
CA ALA A 33 9.57 -6.13 10.91
C ALA A 33 11.01 -6.43 11.34
N ALA A 34 11.27 -7.61 11.92
CA ALA A 34 12.62 -8.06 12.25
C ALA A 34 13.50 -8.20 11.00
N ALA A 35 13.00 -8.90 9.97
CA ALA A 35 13.73 -9.08 8.72
C ALA A 35 14.05 -7.75 8.00
N LEU A 36 13.09 -6.81 7.97
CA LEU A 36 13.31 -5.50 7.36
C LEU A 36 14.33 -4.65 8.12
N ARG A 37 14.37 -4.75 9.45
CA ARG A 37 15.37 -4.03 10.27
C ARG A 37 16.80 -4.49 9.95
N GLU A 38 16.98 -5.78 9.71
CA GLU A 38 18.29 -6.36 9.39
C GLU A 38 18.68 -6.11 7.94
N ALA A 39 17.76 -6.30 7.00
CA ALA A 39 18.07 -6.24 5.57
C ALA A 39 18.10 -4.82 4.99
N LEU A 40 17.38 -3.86 5.58
CA LEU A 40 17.25 -2.49 5.06
C LEU A 40 17.63 -1.43 6.11
N PRO A 41 18.91 -1.36 6.55
CA PRO A 41 19.34 -0.35 7.50
C PRO A 41 19.26 1.08 6.93
N ASN A 42 19.48 1.23 5.62
CA ASN A 42 19.45 2.53 4.91
C ASN A 42 18.41 2.58 3.77
N GLY A 43 17.67 1.49 3.58
CA GLY A 43 16.66 1.38 2.52
C GLY A 43 15.33 2.00 2.91
N THR A 44 14.35 1.92 2.03
CA THR A 44 12.96 2.24 2.35
C THR A 44 12.05 1.18 1.75
N VAL A 45 10.96 0.86 2.44
CA VAL A 45 9.97 -0.09 1.92
C VAL A 45 8.56 0.39 2.25
N THR A 46 7.63 0.14 1.35
CA THR A 46 6.22 0.41 1.59
C THR A 46 5.54 -0.87 2.07
N VAL A 47 4.76 -0.78 3.14
CA VAL A 47 4.01 -1.91 3.70
C VAL A 47 2.53 -1.56 3.75
N CYS A 48 1.68 -2.44 3.25
CA CYS A 48 0.24 -2.26 3.30
C CYS A 48 -0.48 -3.51 3.82
N THR A 49 -1.68 -3.31 4.37
CA THR A 49 -2.59 -4.42 4.70
C THR A 49 -4.00 -3.90 4.97
N GLN A 50 -5.00 -4.78 4.86
CA GLN A 50 -6.36 -4.50 5.33
C GLN A 50 -6.52 -4.74 6.84
N HIS A 51 -5.57 -5.44 7.48
CA HIS A 51 -5.56 -5.74 8.90
C HIS A 51 -4.67 -4.73 9.64
N TRP A 52 -5.13 -3.48 9.80
CA TRP A 52 -4.28 -2.36 10.24
C TRP A 52 -3.60 -2.52 11.60
N TRP A 53 -4.11 -3.40 12.48
CA TRP A 53 -3.43 -3.75 13.74
C TRP A 53 -2.07 -4.42 13.51
N MET A 54 -1.81 -4.99 12.34
CA MET A 54 -0.49 -5.52 11.99
C MET A 54 0.53 -4.42 11.73
N LEU A 55 0.09 -3.23 11.31
CA LEU A 55 1.00 -2.11 11.04
C LEU A 55 1.68 -1.59 12.31
N GLU A 56 1.17 -1.97 13.49
CA GLU A 56 1.74 -1.63 14.78
C GLU A 56 3.17 -2.14 14.96
N ALA A 57 3.50 -3.29 14.36
CA ALA A 57 4.83 -3.88 14.44
C ALA A 57 5.93 -3.04 13.76
N PHE A 58 5.55 -2.07 12.93
CA PHE A 58 6.47 -1.25 12.13
C PHE A 58 6.56 0.21 12.62
N ARG A 59 5.84 0.60 13.67
CA ARG A 59 5.76 2.00 14.13
C ARG A 59 7.11 2.64 14.43
N GLU A 60 8.03 1.85 14.97
CA GLU A 60 9.38 2.29 15.36
C GLU A 60 10.42 2.08 14.24
N LEU A 61 9.97 1.77 13.01
CA LEU A 61 10.85 1.57 11.86
C LEU A 61 10.71 2.76 10.89
N PRO A 62 11.58 3.79 11.00
CA PRO A 62 11.47 4.99 10.16
C PRO A 62 11.64 4.70 8.66
N GLN A 63 12.26 3.58 8.29
CA GLN A 63 12.38 3.14 6.90
C GLN A 63 11.09 2.54 6.32
N VAL A 64 10.05 2.33 7.12
CA VAL A 64 8.81 1.67 6.67
C VAL A 64 7.70 2.69 6.47
N ARG A 65 7.28 2.84 5.21
CA ARG A 65 6.14 3.65 4.81
C ARG A 65 4.85 2.85 4.94
N LEU A 66 3.95 3.27 5.83
CA LEU A 66 2.73 2.52 6.17
C LEU A 66 1.52 2.98 5.35
N VAL A 67 0.92 2.03 4.63
CA VAL A 67 -0.26 2.24 3.79
C VAL A 67 -1.47 1.49 4.35
N LEU A 68 -2.55 2.22 4.63
CA LEU A 68 -3.80 1.66 5.12
C LEU A 68 -4.64 1.14 3.94
N SER A 69 -4.88 -0.17 3.86
CA SER A 69 -5.69 -0.75 2.77
C SER A 69 -7.15 -0.96 3.14
N ALA A 70 -8.07 -0.73 2.20
CA ALA A 70 -9.51 -0.93 2.38
C ALA A 70 -10.17 -1.60 1.16
N GLY A 71 -10.72 -2.81 1.35
CA GLY A 71 -11.41 -3.58 0.31
C GLY A 71 -12.95 -3.61 0.40
N SER A 72 -13.54 -2.94 1.40
CA SER A 72 -14.99 -2.94 1.65
C SER A 72 -15.51 -1.56 2.03
N ARG A 73 -16.82 -1.31 1.86
CA ARG A 73 -17.48 -0.06 2.27
C ARG A 73 -17.24 0.25 3.76
N ARG A 74 -17.34 -0.78 4.62
CA ARG A 74 -17.03 -0.66 6.05
C ARG A 74 -15.56 -0.30 6.29
N GLY A 75 -14.65 -0.91 5.53
CA GLY A 75 -13.22 -0.57 5.56
C GLY A 75 -12.96 0.88 5.17
N LEU A 76 -13.55 1.34 4.06
CA LEU A 76 -13.42 2.72 3.60
C LEU A 76 -14.00 3.72 4.61
N HIS A 77 -15.16 3.42 5.20
CA HIS A 77 -15.72 4.28 6.24
C HIS A 77 -14.77 4.43 7.45
N ARG A 78 -14.18 3.33 7.92
CA ARG A 78 -13.16 3.38 8.98
C ARG A 78 -11.91 4.16 8.55
N LEU A 79 -11.52 4.04 7.29
CA LEU A 79 -10.32 4.68 6.74
C LEU A 79 -10.50 6.20 6.76
N ARG A 80 -11.62 6.67 6.20
CA ARG A 80 -12.03 8.07 6.22
C ARG A 80 -12.07 8.62 7.64
N ARG A 81 -12.68 7.88 8.59
CA ARG A 81 -12.71 8.29 10.00
C ARG A 81 -11.31 8.40 10.62
N ARG A 82 -10.42 7.46 10.32
CA ARG A 82 -9.06 7.44 10.86
C ARG A 82 -8.21 8.60 10.32
N LEU A 83 -8.24 8.82 9.00
CA LEU A 83 -7.40 9.83 8.33
C LEU A 83 -7.75 11.27 8.72
N ARG A 84 -8.98 11.54 9.19
CA ARG A 84 -9.34 12.84 9.78
C ARG A 84 -8.62 13.15 11.09
N THR A 85 -8.08 12.14 11.77
CA THR A 85 -7.44 12.29 13.09
C THR A 85 -5.96 11.96 13.03
N PHE A 86 -5.59 10.95 12.24
CA PHE A 86 -4.23 10.44 12.15
C PHE A 86 -3.82 10.37 10.68
N PRO A 87 -2.89 11.23 10.22
CA PRO A 87 -2.39 11.14 8.87
C PRO A 87 -1.62 9.84 8.66
N ALA A 88 -1.49 9.42 7.40
CA ALA A 88 -0.73 8.24 7.00
C ALA A 88 0.08 8.54 5.75
N TYR A 89 1.14 7.78 5.52
CA TYR A 89 1.89 7.85 4.27
C TYR A 89 0.98 7.54 3.06
N GLY A 90 0.10 6.54 3.18
CA GLY A 90 -0.86 6.30 2.10
C GLY A 90 -2.12 5.55 2.48
N ALA A 91 -3.05 5.62 1.54
CA ALA A 91 -4.30 4.89 1.53
C ALA A 91 -4.35 4.03 0.26
N CYS A 92 -4.76 2.76 0.39
CA CYS A 92 -4.88 1.85 -0.74
C CYS A 92 -6.30 1.29 -0.79
N VAL A 93 -7.13 1.77 -1.71
CA VAL A 93 -8.58 1.49 -1.70
C VAL A 93 -8.99 0.74 -2.95
N HIS A 94 -9.83 -0.27 -2.77
CA HIS A 94 -10.40 -0.98 -3.91
C HIS A 94 -11.17 -0.02 -4.83
N ARG A 95 -10.82 0.00 -6.12
CA ARG A 95 -11.34 0.89 -7.19
C ARG A 95 -12.85 1.08 -7.17
N ARG A 96 -13.62 0.01 -6.97
CA ARG A 96 -15.10 0.04 -6.94
C ARG A 96 -15.70 0.89 -5.81
N LEU A 97 -14.88 1.31 -4.85
CA LEU A 97 -15.28 2.10 -3.68
C LEU A 97 -14.88 3.57 -3.82
N LEU A 98 -14.17 3.93 -4.89
CA LEU A 98 -13.66 5.27 -5.10
C LEU A 98 -14.55 6.04 -6.08
N THR A 99 -14.64 7.33 -5.79
CA THR A 99 -15.05 8.41 -6.70
C THR A 99 -13.99 9.51 -6.61
N PRO A 100 -13.92 10.46 -7.55
CA PRO A 100 -12.99 11.58 -7.46
C PRO A 100 -13.10 12.34 -6.13
N GLU A 101 -14.31 12.53 -5.62
CA GLU A 101 -14.56 13.22 -4.35
C GLU A 101 -14.00 12.45 -3.16
N ILE A 102 -14.11 11.12 -3.18
CA ILE A 102 -13.52 10.26 -2.15
C ILE A 102 -11.99 10.33 -2.21
N VAL A 103 -11.39 10.36 -3.41
CA VAL A 103 -9.94 10.51 -3.55
C VAL A 103 -9.48 11.85 -2.98
N THR A 104 -10.15 12.95 -3.31
CA THR A 104 -9.86 14.27 -2.75
C THR A 104 -9.98 14.28 -1.22
N GLU A 105 -11.04 13.67 -0.66
CA GLU A 105 -11.19 13.56 0.79
C GLU A 105 -10.01 12.78 1.42
N LEU A 106 -9.61 11.65 0.84
CA LEU A 106 -8.53 10.82 1.38
C LEU A 106 -7.20 11.56 1.37
N ARG A 107 -6.93 12.38 0.35
CA ARG A 107 -5.71 13.20 0.24
C ARG A 107 -5.55 14.26 1.34
N HIS A 108 -6.62 14.63 2.05
CA HIS A 108 -6.48 15.52 3.20
C HIS A 108 -5.76 14.86 4.38
N GLY A 109 -5.69 13.52 4.44
CA GLY A 109 -5.02 12.80 5.53
C GLY A 109 -4.03 11.73 5.07
N ALA A 110 -3.95 11.43 3.77
CA ALA A 110 -2.98 10.52 3.20
C ALA A 110 -2.13 11.25 2.16
N GLU A 111 -0.81 11.08 2.20
CA GLU A 111 0.10 11.68 1.21
C GLU A 111 -0.13 11.07 -0.19
N PHE A 112 -0.35 9.75 -0.26
CA PHE A 112 -0.65 9.05 -1.50
C PHE A 112 -1.93 8.19 -1.42
N VAL A 113 -2.72 8.22 -2.48
CA VAL A 113 -3.90 7.36 -2.68
C VAL A 113 -3.65 6.40 -3.83
N PHE A 114 -3.58 5.11 -3.51
CA PHE A 114 -3.44 4.01 -4.46
C PHE A 114 -4.77 3.29 -4.68
N THR A 115 -4.95 2.65 -5.84
CA THR A 115 -6.12 1.81 -6.11
C THR A 115 -5.83 0.46 -6.77
N TRP A 116 -6.73 -0.50 -6.53
CA TRP A 116 -6.67 -1.86 -7.06
C TRP A 116 -8.07 -2.46 -7.26
N PRO A 117 -8.22 -3.52 -8.07
CA PRO A 117 -7.29 -3.96 -9.10
C PRO A 117 -7.43 -3.11 -10.36
N VAL A 118 -6.32 -2.96 -11.11
CA VAL A 118 -6.25 -2.31 -12.42
C VAL A 118 -5.58 -3.26 -13.42
N ASP A 119 -6.39 -4.16 -13.98
CA ASP A 119 -5.90 -5.25 -14.85
C ASP A 119 -6.36 -5.12 -16.32
N THR A 120 -7.21 -4.13 -16.62
CA THR A 120 -7.78 -3.87 -17.94
C THR A 120 -7.66 -2.39 -18.31
N GLU A 121 -7.66 -2.08 -19.61
CA GLU A 121 -7.63 -0.69 -20.08
C GLU A 121 -8.80 0.14 -19.53
N ASP A 122 -10.00 -0.43 -19.48
CA ASP A 122 -11.17 0.23 -18.87
C ASP A 122 -10.92 0.55 -17.39
N ALA A 123 -10.27 -0.37 -16.66
CA ALA A 123 -9.92 -0.14 -15.27
C ALA A 123 -8.84 0.95 -15.12
N LEU A 124 -7.89 1.01 -16.05
CA LEU A 124 -6.85 2.02 -16.09
C LEU A 124 -7.44 3.40 -16.40
N ARG A 125 -8.25 3.53 -17.46
CA ARG A 125 -8.96 4.78 -17.80
C ARG A 125 -9.83 5.27 -16.64
N HIS A 126 -10.53 4.35 -15.97
CA HIS A 126 -11.29 4.68 -14.77
C HIS A 126 -10.39 5.16 -13.63
N ALA A 127 -9.25 4.51 -13.38
CA ALA A 127 -8.30 4.95 -12.35
C ALA A 127 -7.70 6.33 -12.66
N THR A 128 -7.40 6.62 -13.94
CA THR A 128 -7.00 7.96 -14.38
C THR A 128 -8.09 9.00 -14.10
N HIS A 129 -9.37 8.68 -14.38
CA HIS A 129 -10.50 9.57 -14.05
C HIS A 129 -10.70 9.80 -12.55
N LEU A 130 -10.37 8.81 -11.71
CA LEU A 130 -10.37 8.97 -10.25
C LEU A 130 -9.26 9.91 -9.76
N ALA A 131 -8.28 10.22 -10.62
CA ALA A 131 -7.09 10.99 -10.31
C ALA A 131 -6.36 10.43 -9.08
N VAL A 132 -6.14 9.11 -8.98
CA VAL A 132 -5.32 8.49 -7.92
C VAL A 132 -3.82 8.68 -8.18
N ASP A 133 -2.99 8.53 -7.15
CA ASP A 133 -1.53 8.70 -7.24
C ASP A 133 -0.83 7.44 -7.76
N GLY A 134 -1.50 6.29 -7.72
CA GLY A 134 -0.96 5.06 -8.30
C GLY A 134 -1.98 3.93 -8.40
N VAL A 135 -1.64 2.95 -9.23
CA VAL A 135 -2.47 1.80 -9.54
C VAL A 135 -1.73 0.51 -9.23
N ILE A 136 -2.45 -0.50 -8.78
CA ILE A 136 -1.93 -1.84 -8.50
C ILE A 136 -2.75 -2.85 -9.32
N GLY A 137 -2.05 -3.66 -10.10
CA GLY A 137 -2.62 -4.68 -10.95
C GLY A 137 -1.58 -5.72 -11.35
N LYS A 138 -2.04 -6.76 -12.04
CA LYS A 138 -1.22 -7.91 -12.46
C LYS A 138 -0.80 -7.86 -13.92
N ASN A 139 -1.38 -6.95 -14.71
CA ASN A 139 -1.11 -6.83 -16.14
C ASN A 139 0.05 -5.86 -16.39
N LEU A 140 1.29 -6.35 -16.30
CA LEU A 140 2.48 -5.51 -16.45
C LEU A 140 2.57 -4.77 -17.79
N PRO A 141 2.27 -5.36 -18.97
CA PRO A 141 2.25 -4.62 -20.22
C PRO A 141 1.28 -3.43 -20.23
N LEU A 142 0.16 -3.54 -19.51
CA LEU A 142 -0.80 -2.45 -19.35
C LEU A 142 -0.27 -1.34 -18.42
N LEU A 143 0.45 -1.71 -17.36
CA LEU A 143 0.96 -0.78 -16.35
C LEU A 143 2.32 -0.19 -16.70
N GLY A 144 3.06 -0.85 -17.59
CA GLY A 144 4.41 -0.52 -18.02
C GLY A 144 4.42 0.25 -19.33
N THR A 145 4.06 1.52 -19.26
CA THR A 145 4.57 2.56 -20.17
C THR A 145 4.95 3.76 -19.32
N ALA A 146 6.00 3.59 -18.52
CA ALA A 146 6.73 4.70 -17.94
C ALA A 146 8.05 4.77 -18.69
N ASP A 147 8.14 5.73 -19.62
CA ASP A 147 9.42 6.21 -20.15
C ASP A 147 10.22 6.89 -19.03
#